data_AF-A0A662JCR1-F1
#
_entry.id   AF-A0A662JCR1-F1
#
_cell.length_a   1.000
_cell.length_b   1.000
_cell.length_c   1.000
_cell.angle_alpha   90.00
_cell.angle_beta   90.00
_cell.angle_gamma   90.00
#
_symmetry.space_group_name_H-M   'P 1'
#
loop_
_entity.id
_entity.type
_entity.pdbx_description
1 polymer ?
#
loop_
_entity_poly.entity_id
_entity_poly.type
_entity_poly.pdbx_seq_one_letter_code
_entity_poly.pdbx_strand_id
1 'polypeptide(L)' 'MVSVYADPSKLTEEAERDSFTELRRRAKRIFNLAALGFRQTLGNDSALNWIFLRVLIETNKLYNELIRYARQG' A
#
# COMPACT_ATOMS: atom_id res chain seq x y z
N MET A 1 -1.08 33.76 -28.57
CA MET A 1 -0.80 32.33 -28.80
C MET A 1 -0.21 31.80 -27.51
N VAL A 2 -1.05 31.25 -26.62
CA VAL A 2 -0.59 30.76 -25.32
C VAL A 2 0.06 29.40 -25.56
N SER A 3 1.32 29.27 -25.15
CA SER A 3 2.14 28.07 -25.27
C SER A 3 1.45 26.88 -24.59
N VAL A 4 0.82 26.01 -25.37
CA VAL A 4 0.25 24.71 -24.96
C VAL A 4 1.39 23.69 -24.88
N TYR A 5 2.39 23.96 -24.05
CA TYR A 5 3.36 22.94 -23.66
C TYR A 5 3.06 22.61 -22.22
N ALA A 6 2.33 21.50 -22.02
CA ALA A 6 2.20 20.91 -20.70
C ALA A 6 3.61 20.66 -20.17
N ASP A 7 3.90 21.25 -19.01
CA ASP A 7 5.20 21.11 -18.36
C ASP A 7 5.44 19.62 -18.06
N PRO A 8 6.48 18.99 -18.66
CA PRO A 8 6.76 17.57 -18.47
C PRO A 8 6.93 17.18 -17.00
N SER A 9 7.37 18.12 -16.16
CA SER A 9 7.53 17.90 -14.72
C SER A 9 6.20 17.65 -13.99
N LYS A 10 5.12 18.29 -14.43
CA LYS A 10 3.78 18.10 -13.84
C LYS A 10 3.16 16.75 -14.22
N LEU A 11 3.43 16.27 -15.44
CA LEU A 11 3.01 14.95 -15.89
C LEU A 11 3.72 13.83 -15.10
N THR A 12 4.99 14.03 -14.73
CA THR A 12 5.72 13.09 -13.88
C THR A 12 5.20 13.07 -12.44
N GLU A 13 4.87 14.24 -11.85
CA GLU A 13 4.31 14.31 -10.50
C GLU A 13 2.92 13.64 -10.39
N GLU A 14 2.06 13.81 -11.40
CA GLU A 14 0.76 13.15 -11.46
C GLU A 14 0.89 11.62 -11.57
N ALA A 15 1.77 11.14 -12.45
CA ALA A 15 2.04 9.71 -12.61
C ALA A 15 2.62 9.08 -11.33
N GLU A 16 3.49 9.80 -10.61
CA GLU A 16 4.02 9.36 -9.32
C GLU A 16 2.93 9.29 -8.25
N ARG A 17 2.05 10.29 -8.16
CA ARG A 17 0.90 10.28 -7.23
C ARG A 17 -0.06 9.13 -7.49
N ASP A 18 -0.33 8.82 -8.76
CA ASP A 18 -1.18 7.68 -9.14
C ASP A 18 -0.53 6.34 -8.74
N SER A 19 0.79 6.22 -8.95
CA SER A 19 1.57 5.06 -8.50
C SER A 19 1.52 4.86 -6.99
N PHE A 20 1.69 5.95 -6.21
CA PHE A 20 1.57 5.90 -4.74
C PHE A 20 0.17 5.48 -4.27
N THR A 21 -0.87 6.00 -4.92
CA THR A 21 -2.26 5.64 -4.62
C THR A 21 -2.50 4.16 -4.87
N GLU A 22 -1.99 3.63 -5.98
CA GLU A 22 -2.10 2.21 -6.31
C GLU A 22 -1.32 1.31 -5.33
N LEU A 23 -0.11 1.71 -4.92
CA LEU A 23 0.67 1.01 -3.89
C LEU A 23 -0.08 0.95 -2.56
N ARG A 24 -0.69 2.06 -2.13
CA ARG A 24 -1.51 2.13 -0.93
C ARG A 24 -2.72 1.19 -1.02
N ARG A 25 -3.38 1.14 -2.18
CA ARG A 25 -4.51 0.26 -2.44
C ARG A 25 -4.10 -1.21 -2.36
N ARG A 26 -2.95 -1.57 -2.94
CA ARG A 26 -2.40 -2.94 -2.89
C ARG A 26 -2.04 -3.35 -1.47
N ALA A 27 -1.34 -2.51 -0.71
CA ALA A 27 -1.02 -2.78 0.69
C ALA A 27 -2.28 -3.07 1.52
N LYS A 28 -3.34 -2.26 1.34
CA LYS A 28 -4.64 -2.48 2.00
C LYS A 28 -5.29 -3.81 1.61
N ARG A 29 -5.22 -4.20 0.33
CA ARG A 29 -5.75 -5.49 -0.14
C ARG A 29 -5.01 -6.67 0.48
N ILE A 30 -3.68 -6.63 0.54
CA ILE A 30 -2.87 -7.69 1.15
C ILE A 30 -3.21 -7.80 2.64
N PHE A 31 -3.28 -6.68 3.36
CA PHE A 31 -3.66 -6.65 4.77
C PHE A 31 -5.03 -7.32 4.99
N ASN A 32 -6.04 -6.95 4.19
CA ASN A 32 -7.39 -7.51 4.32
C ASN A 32 -7.43 -9.02 4.05
N LEU A 33 -6.68 -9.50 3.04
CA LEU A 33 -6.58 -10.93 2.75
C LEU A 33 -5.89 -11.69 3.88
N ALA A 34 -4.78 -11.16 4.41
CA ALA A 34 -4.10 -11.75 5.55
C ALA A 34 -4.97 -11.76 6.81
N ALA A 35 -5.78 -10.72 7.04
CA ALA A 35 -6.71 -10.64 8.17
C ALA A 35 -7.86 -11.64 8.05
N LEU A 36 -8.32 -11.92 6.83
CA LEU A 36 -9.29 -13.00 6.57
C LEU A 36 -8.66 -14.36 6.83
N GLY A 37 -7.47 -14.62 6.27
CA GLY A 37 -6.72 -15.86 6.48
C GLY A 37 -6.46 -16.14 7.95
N PHE A 38 -5.92 -15.15 8.68
CA PHE A 38 -5.66 -15.24 10.12
C PHE A 38 -6.92 -15.62 10.90
N ARG A 39 -8.06 -14.98 10.62
CA ARG A 39 -9.32 -15.28 11.30
C ARG A 39 -9.80 -16.71 11.06
N GLN A 40 -9.56 -17.27 9.88
CA GLN A 40 -9.95 -18.64 9.55
C GLN A 40 -9.01 -19.70 10.16
N THR A 41 -7.73 -19.36 10.34
CA THR A 41 -6.72 -20.29 10.86
C THR A 41 -6.51 -20.17 12.37
N LEU A 42 -7.07 -19.14 13.02
CA LEU A 42 -6.86 -18.85 14.43
C LEU A 42 -7.24 -20.06 15.31
N GLY A 43 -6.28 -20.54 16.11
CA GLY A 43 -6.47 -21.72 16.98
C GLY A 43 -6.43 -23.08 16.27
N ASN A 44 -6.50 -23.10 14.94
CA ASN A 44 -6.49 -24.35 14.15
C ASN A 44 -5.11 -24.67 13.56
N ASP A 45 -4.36 -23.64 13.15
CA ASP A 45 -3.02 -23.79 12.57
C ASP A 45 -2.09 -22.69 13.06
N SER A 46 -1.17 -23.03 13.96
CA SER A 46 -0.22 -22.08 14.55
C SER A 46 0.79 -21.52 13.55
N ALA A 47 1.17 -22.29 12.53
CA ALA A 47 2.10 -21.86 11.49
C ALA A 47 1.44 -20.82 10.59
N LEU A 48 0.22 -21.08 10.12
CA LEU A 48 -0.53 -20.11 9.32
C LEU A 48 -0.88 -18.85 10.12
N ASN A 49 -1.21 -18.98 11.40
CA ASN A 49 -1.44 -17.83 12.29
C ASN A 49 -0.20 -16.94 12.37
N TRP A 50 0.98 -17.54 12.56
CA TRP A 50 2.24 -16.80 12.58
C TRP A 50 2.53 -16.11 11.24
N ILE A 51 2.34 -16.81 10.12
CA ILE A 51 2.54 -16.25 8.78
C ILE A 51 1.62 -15.06 8.55
N PHE A 52 0.31 -15.20 8.78
CA PHE A 52 -0.62 -14.10 8.56
C PHE A 52 -0.35 -12.93 9.50
N LEU A 53 -0.01 -13.18 10.76
CA LEU A 53 0.36 -12.12 11.69
C LEU A 53 1.59 -11.33 11.20
N ARG A 54 2.61 -12.02 10.66
CA ARG A 54 3.77 -11.36 10.06
C ARG A 54 3.39 -10.52 8.85
N VAL A 55 2.56 -11.04 7.95
CA VAL A 55 2.06 -10.30 6.79
C VAL A 55 1.30 -9.05 7.22
N LEU A 56 0.43 -9.16 8.24
CA LEU A 56 -0.32 -8.02 8.78
C LEU A 56 0.59 -6.92 9.34
N ILE A 57 1.64 -7.30 10.08
CA ILE A 57 2.60 -6.35 10.65
C ILE A 57 3.37 -5.63 9.53
N GLU A 58 3.95 -6.38 8.60
CA GLU A 58 4.80 -5.78 7.54
C GLU A 58 3.97 -4.94 6.56
N THR A 59 2.75 -5.37 6.21
CA THR A 59 1.88 -4.57 5.34
C THR A 59 1.38 -3.29 6.02
N ASN A 60 1.19 -3.31 7.34
CA ASN A 60 0.84 -2.11 8.10
C ASN A 60 2.02 -1.13 8.19
N LYS A 61 3.26 -1.62 8.38
CA LYS A 61 4.47 -0.77 8.32
C LYS A 61 4.59 -0.11 6.95
N LEU A 62 4.49 -0.89 5.87
CA LEU A 62 4.53 -0.38 4.50
C LEU A 62 3.47 0.69 4.27
N TYR A 63 2.23 0.46 4.71
CA TYR A 63 1.15 1.43 4.56
C TYR A 63 1.45 2.74 5.31
N ASN A 64 2.03 2.67 6.50
CA ASN A 64 2.44 3.84 7.27
C ASN A 64 3.60 4.60 6.61
N GLU A 65 4.57 3.90 6.04
CA GLU A 65 5.66 4.50 5.25
C GLU A 65 5.11 5.23 4.02
N LEU A 66 4.20 4.60 3.26
CA LEU A 66 3.54 5.22 2.11
C LEU A 66 2.79 6.50 2.50
N ILE A 67 2.13 6.53 3.67
CA ILE A 67 1.49 7.74 4.19
C ILE A 67 2.52 8.81 4.55
N ARG A 68 3.66 8.44 5.15
CA ARG A 68 4.72 9.38 5.50
C ARG A 68 5.31 10.05 4.26
N TYR A 69 5.63 9.26 3.22
CA TYR A 69 6.11 9.80 1.96
C TYR A 69 5.11 10.75 1.31
N ALA A 70 3.82 10.39 1.28
CA ALA A 70 2.77 11.25 0.73
C ALA A 70 2.52 12.55 1.51
N ARG A 71 3.08 12.70 2.72
CA ARG A 71 3.02 13.94 3.53
C ARG A 71 4.29 14.79 3.42
N GLN A 72 5.37 14.23 2.88
CA GLN A 72 6.68 14.87 2.77
C GLN A 72 6.95 15.45 1.37
N GLY A 73 6.27 14.95 0.33
CA GLY A 73 6.18 15.58 -0.99
C GLY A 73 4.90 16.36 -1.15
#